data_AF-B9XM29-F1
#
_entry.id   AF-B9XM29-F1
#
_cell.length_a   1.000
_cell.length_b   1.000
_cell.length_c   1.000
_cell.angle_alpha   90.00
_cell.angle_beta   90.00
_cell.angle_gamma   90.00
#
_symmetry.space_group_name_H-M   'P 1'
#
loop_
_entity.id
_entity.type
_entity.pdbx_description
1 polymer ?
#
loop_
_entity_poly.entity_id
_entity_poly.type
_entity_poly.pdbx_seq_one_letter_code
_entity_poly.pdbx_strand_id
1 'polypeptide(L)'
;MLRFLFSRFKSATCEWLPDASKGMTVYVGMPLKSPRIWMKAASYNRHTLYLEDNTPVSAKEVHSYLVVYPNKEVLNGVNLFAPLPAGITFLEPAAGSKESLMLDSAEMKFGRIVIQVQHKNFRRDAEGKMIYSTKIKNISQGRIRITCFAGFRPAGNKYVLNTVTGKFFSADQFIAWYDAPKDGWIAAGQEVADDNNYGGGSGLWAFFGETETRETFIGVAELPG
;
A
#
# COMPACT_ATOMS: atom_id res chain seq x y z
N MET A 1 -12.46 -3.38 20.35
CA MET A 1 -12.40 -4.86 20.37
C MET A 1 -12.32 -5.33 18.91
N LEU A 2 -11.12 -5.46 18.34
CA LEU A 2 -10.96 -5.89 16.93
C LEU A 2 -11.30 -7.38 16.82
N ARG A 3 -12.42 -7.69 16.17
CA ARG A 3 -12.76 -9.05 15.75
C ARG A 3 -12.09 -9.30 14.39
N PHE A 4 -10.92 -9.93 14.39
CA PHE A 4 -10.38 -10.52 13.17
C PHE A 4 -11.14 -11.82 12.88
N LEU A 5 -11.89 -11.84 11.78
CA LEU A 5 -12.58 -13.02 11.29
C LEU A 5 -11.54 -13.99 10.71
N PHE A 6 -11.38 -15.14 11.38
CA PHE A 6 -10.50 -16.22 10.94
C PHE A 6 -11.07 -16.87 9.68
N SER A 7 -10.39 -16.71 8.54
CA SER A 7 -10.63 -17.55 7.37
C SER A 7 -9.47 -18.55 7.22
N ARG A 8 -9.81 -19.83 7.07
CA ARG A 8 -8.87 -20.90 6.73
C ARG A 8 -8.88 -21.06 5.22
N PHE A 9 -7.79 -20.75 4.51
CA PHE A 9 -7.66 -21.20 3.12
C PHE A 9 -6.25 -21.59 2.70
N LYS A 10 -6.24 -22.60 1.81
CA LYS A 10 -5.11 -23.21 1.10
C LYS A 10 -4.77 -22.34 -0.12
N SER A 11 -3.53 -21.90 -0.23
CA SER A 11 -2.93 -21.51 -1.52
C SER A 11 -1.54 -22.15 -1.62
N ALA A 12 -1.28 -22.81 -2.75
CA ALA A 12 -0.03 -23.52 -3.04
C ALA A 12 1.07 -22.61 -3.62
N THR A 13 0.80 -21.31 -3.77
CA THR A 13 1.77 -20.30 -4.22
C THR A 13 2.05 -19.30 -3.09
N CYS A 14 3.33 -19.06 -2.79
CA CYS A 14 3.78 -18.13 -1.75
C CYS A 14 3.74 -16.67 -2.26
N GLU A 15 2.59 -16.26 -2.79
CA GLU A 15 2.36 -14.92 -3.35
C GLU A 15 2.30 -13.81 -2.29
N TRP A 16 2.41 -14.18 -1.02
CA TRP A 16 2.38 -13.25 0.10
C TRP A 16 3.74 -12.61 0.40
N LEU A 17 4.84 -13.17 -0.12
CA LEU A 17 6.16 -12.59 0.09
C LEU A 17 6.35 -11.37 -0.84
N PRO A 18 6.71 -10.20 -0.29
CA PRO A 18 6.94 -9.01 -1.10
C PRO A 18 8.24 -9.12 -1.90
N ASP A 19 8.48 -8.14 -2.78
CA ASP A 19 9.80 -7.97 -3.39
C ASP A 19 10.82 -7.52 -2.33
N ALA A 20 11.90 -8.28 -2.15
CA ALA A 20 12.94 -7.99 -1.18
C ALA A 20 13.68 -6.66 -1.45
N SER A 21 13.67 -6.17 -2.70
CA SER A 21 14.28 -4.89 -3.06
C SER A 21 13.53 -3.67 -2.53
N LYS A 22 12.26 -3.85 -2.11
CA LYS A 22 11.38 -2.77 -1.63
C LYS A 22 11.58 -2.39 -0.16
N GLY A 23 12.57 -2.96 0.52
CA GLY A 23 12.87 -2.64 1.92
C GLY A 23 11.76 -3.02 2.91
N MET A 24 10.81 -3.85 2.49
CA MET A 24 9.74 -4.35 3.35
C MET A 24 10.31 -5.32 4.39
N THR A 25 9.72 -5.31 5.59
CA THR A 25 10.07 -6.25 6.64
C THR A 25 9.03 -7.34 6.74
N VAL A 26 9.46 -8.60 6.79
CA VAL A 26 8.59 -9.76 6.98
C VAL A 26 8.80 -10.33 8.38
N TYR A 27 7.71 -10.58 9.11
CA TYR A 27 7.70 -11.34 10.35
C TYR A 27 6.89 -12.62 10.16
N VAL A 28 7.32 -13.69 10.84
CA VAL A 28 6.67 -15.00 10.85
C VAL A 28 6.30 -15.35 12.28
N GLY A 29 5.09 -15.86 12.48
CA GLY A 29 4.63 -16.37 13.75
C GLY A 29 5.27 -17.73 14.06
N MET A 30 5.94 -17.83 15.21
CA MET A 30 6.65 -19.02 15.65
C MET A 30 6.12 -19.51 17.01
N PRO A 31 6.04 -20.85 17.24
CA PRO A 31 6.19 -21.93 16.26
C PRO A 31 5.13 -21.92 15.15
N LEU A 32 5.44 -22.38 13.93
CA LEU A 32 4.59 -22.24 12.73
C LEU A 32 3.14 -22.75 12.90
N LYS A 33 2.94 -23.84 13.64
CA LYS A 33 1.61 -24.44 13.87
C LYS A 33 0.84 -23.84 15.04
N SER A 34 1.51 -23.10 15.93
CA SER A 34 0.90 -22.52 17.13
C SER A 34 1.69 -21.28 17.52
N PRO A 35 1.56 -20.20 16.72
CA PRO A 35 2.40 -19.03 16.88
C PRO A 35 2.15 -18.35 18.22
N ARG A 36 3.24 -17.92 18.85
CA ARG A 36 3.27 -17.24 20.15
C ARG A 36 4.20 -16.04 20.15
N ILE A 37 5.20 -16.04 19.26
CA ILE A 37 6.16 -14.95 19.08
C ILE A 37 6.30 -14.60 17.62
N TRP A 38 6.59 -13.34 17.31
CA TRP A 38 6.97 -12.90 15.99
C TRP A 38 8.49 -13.01 15.84
N MET A 39 8.95 -13.67 14.78
CA MET A 39 10.35 -13.69 14.38
C MET A 39 10.52 -12.96 13.07
N LYS A 40 11.48 -12.04 13.01
CA LYS A 40 11.79 -11.26 11.81
C LYS A 40 12.59 -12.11 10.83
N ALA A 41 12.26 -12.01 9.55
CA ALA A 41 13.06 -12.56 8.46
C ALA A 41 14.26 -11.63 8.20
N ALA A 42 15.46 -12.20 8.17
CA ALA A 42 16.68 -11.54 7.72
C ALA A 42 16.73 -11.44 6.19
N SER A 43 16.23 -12.47 5.49
CA SER A 43 16.10 -12.49 4.03
C SER A 43 15.01 -13.46 3.60
N TYR A 44 14.54 -13.34 2.36
CA TYR A 44 13.57 -14.27 1.80
C TYR A 44 13.63 -14.28 0.27
N ASN A 45 13.18 -15.39 -0.31
CA ASN A 45 12.85 -15.53 -1.73
C ASN A 45 11.45 -16.14 -1.85
N ARG A 46 10.98 -16.44 -3.06
CA ARG A 46 9.62 -16.98 -3.30
C ARG A 46 9.30 -18.32 -2.61
N HIS A 47 10.27 -19.00 -2.01
CA HIS A 47 10.09 -20.33 -1.43
C HIS A 47 10.55 -20.44 0.02
N THR A 48 11.55 -19.66 0.42
CA THR A 48 12.21 -19.79 1.72
C THR A 48 12.44 -18.43 2.35
N LEU A 49 12.18 -18.34 3.65
CA LEU A 49 12.62 -17.25 4.51
C LEU A 49 13.77 -17.74 5.37
N TYR A 50 14.74 -16.86 5.61
CA TYR A 50 15.76 -17.05 6.64
C TYR A 50 15.46 -16.09 7.77
N LEU A 51 15.20 -16.61 8.96
CA LEU A 51 14.98 -15.82 10.17
C LEU A 51 16.29 -15.15 10.64
N GLU A 52 16.20 -14.20 11.56
CA GLU A 52 17.38 -13.50 12.11
C GLU A 52 18.39 -14.43 12.82
N ASP A 53 17.96 -15.62 13.25
CA ASP A 53 18.83 -16.67 13.79
C ASP A 53 19.36 -17.64 12.71
N ASN A 54 19.16 -17.31 11.42
CA ASN A 54 19.45 -18.12 10.23
C ASN A 54 18.61 -19.40 10.09
N THR A 55 17.55 -19.58 10.89
CA THR A 55 16.64 -20.71 10.71
C THR A 55 15.91 -20.61 9.36
N PRO A 56 16.04 -21.61 8.46
CA PRO A 56 15.29 -21.63 7.22
C PRO A 56 13.85 -22.07 7.47
N VAL A 57 12.91 -21.33 6.90
CA VAL A 57 11.46 -21.61 6.98
C VAL A 57 10.89 -21.66 5.58
N SER A 58 10.18 -22.75 5.26
CA SER A 58 9.43 -22.84 4.01
C SER A 58 8.26 -21.86 4.02
N ALA A 59 8.19 -21.01 3.00
CA ALA A 59 7.12 -20.02 2.88
C ALA A 59 5.72 -20.66 2.71
N LYS A 60 5.65 -21.96 2.35
CA LYS A 60 4.41 -22.73 2.27
C LYS A 60 3.92 -23.24 3.62
N GLU A 61 4.81 -23.34 4.60
CA GLU A 61 4.50 -23.84 5.95
C GLU A 61 4.16 -22.72 6.94
N VAL A 62 4.34 -21.47 6.51
CA VAL A 62 4.01 -20.29 7.31
C VAL A 62 2.49 -20.12 7.37
N HIS A 63 1.94 -20.28 8.57
CA HIS A 63 0.51 -20.08 8.82
C HIS A 63 0.18 -18.69 9.35
N SER A 64 1.16 -17.98 9.93
CA SER A 64 0.99 -16.64 10.46
C SER A 64 2.17 -15.78 10.03
N TYR A 65 1.88 -14.66 9.38
CA TYR A 65 2.90 -13.75 8.89
C TYR A 65 2.39 -12.31 8.92
N LEU A 66 3.34 -11.39 8.86
CA LEU A 66 3.13 -9.95 8.85
C LEU A 66 4.14 -9.32 7.89
N VAL A 67 3.64 -8.54 6.93
CA VAL A 67 4.44 -7.74 6.00
C VAL A 67 4.29 -6.27 6.37
N VAL A 68 5.41 -5.58 6.50
CA VAL A 68 5.48 -4.23 7.05
C VAL A 68 6.24 -3.31 6.09
N TYR A 69 5.68 -2.13 5.84
CA TYR A 69 6.34 -1.06 5.09
C TYR A 69 7.56 -0.51 5.85
N PRO A 70 8.48 0.21 5.17
CA PRO A 70 9.63 0.84 5.83
C PRO A 70 9.27 1.77 7.00
N ASN A 71 8.10 2.44 6.94
CA ASN A 71 7.57 3.33 7.97
C ASN A 71 6.92 2.60 9.16
N LYS A 72 7.06 1.27 9.25
CA LYS A 72 6.53 0.40 10.31
C LYS A 72 5.01 0.20 10.31
N GLU A 73 4.32 0.65 9.27
CA GLU A 73 2.91 0.34 9.07
C GLU A 73 2.72 -1.07 8.50
N VAL A 74 1.70 -1.78 8.98
CA VAL A 74 1.32 -3.08 8.44
C VAL A 74 0.75 -2.93 7.04
N LEU A 75 1.39 -3.58 6.06
CA LEU A 75 0.88 -3.72 4.71
C LEU A 75 -0.15 -4.85 4.62
N ASN A 76 0.23 -6.03 5.09
CA ASN A 76 -0.59 -7.23 5.00
C ASN A 76 -0.20 -8.23 6.09
N GLY A 77 -1.06 -9.20 6.37
CA GLY A 77 -0.76 -10.30 7.26
C GLY A 77 -1.89 -11.30 7.38
N VAL A 78 -1.54 -12.51 7.82
CA VAL A 78 -2.49 -13.62 8.02
C VAL A 78 -2.34 -14.17 9.43
N ASN A 79 -3.46 -14.54 10.05
CA ASN A 79 -3.51 -15.10 11.41
C ASN A 79 -2.69 -14.27 12.41
N LEU A 80 -2.92 -12.96 12.42
CA LEU A 80 -2.21 -12.00 13.26
C LEU A 80 -2.55 -12.22 14.75
N PHE A 81 -1.56 -12.06 15.62
CA PHE A 81 -1.69 -12.20 17.06
C PHE A 81 -0.89 -11.13 17.81
N ALA A 82 -1.29 -10.85 19.04
CA ALA A 82 -0.66 -9.88 19.92
C ALA A 82 0.37 -10.53 20.86
N PRO A 83 1.38 -9.78 21.32
CA PRO A 83 1.69 -8.41 20.91
C PRO A 83 2.28 -8.36 19.49
N LEU A 84 2.09 -7.26 18.77
CA LEU A 84 2.84 -6.99 17.55
C LEU A 84 4.33 -6.76 17.89
N PRO A 85 5.25 -6.91 16.92
CA PRO A 85 6.63 -6.51 17.12
C PRO A 85 6.71 -5.02 17.50
N ALA A 86 7.70 -4.67 18.33
CA ALA A 86 7.85 -3.31 18.84
C ALA A 86 7.92 -2.27 17.70
N GLY A 87 7.14 -1.20 17.83
CA GLY A 87 7.08 -0.10 16.86
C GLY A 87 6.24 -0.36 15.62
N ILE A 88 5.62 -1.54 15.47
CA ILE A 88 4.73 -1.84 14.34
C ILE A 88 3.31 -1.36 14.63
N THR A 89 2.69 -0.68 13.67
CA THR A 89 1.35 -0.07 13.80
C THR A 89 0.41 -0.49 12.68
N PHE A 90 -0.88 -0.67 12.99
CA PHE A 90 -1.92 -0.80 11.98
C PHE A 90 -2.43 0.58 11.57
N LEU A 91 -2.88 0.67 10.31
CA LEU A 91 -3.78 1.75 9.91
C LEU A 91 -5.13 1.51 10.57
N GLU A 92 -5.41 2.28 11.62
CA GLU A 92 -6.69 2.19 12.33
C GLU A 92 -7.83 2.69 11.44
N PRO A 93 -8.85 1.87 11.17
CA PRO A 93 -10.04 2.34 10.47
C PRO A 93 -10.70 3.43 11.28
N ALA A 94 -10.94 4.60 10.68
CA ALA A 94 -11.70 5.64 11.37
C ALA A 94 -13.20 5.35 11.29
N ALA A 95 -13.86 5.34 12.44
CA ALA A 95 -15.30 5.45 12.50
C ALA A 95 -15.68 6.92 12.34
N GLY A 96 -16.48 7.27 11.33
CA GLY A 96 -16.90 8.65 11.12
C GLY A 96 -17.49 8.92 9.74
N SER A 97 -18.11 10.10 9.60
CA SER A 97 -18.59 10.58 8.32
C SER A 97 -17.42 10.86 7.39
N LYS A 98 -17.46 10.27 6.19
CA LYS A 98 -16.50 10.55 5.13
C LYS A 98 -16.74 11.96 4.58
N GLU A 99 -15.68 12.76 4.50
CA GLU A 99 -15.77 14.11 3.97
C GLU A 99 -16.13 14.08 2.47
N SER A 100 -17.06 14.96 2.08
CA SER A 100 -17.35 15.22 0.67
C SER A 100 -16.39 16.31 0.19
N LEU A 101 -15.70 16.06 -0.91
CA LEU A 101 -14.77 16.98 -1.51
C LEU A 101 -15.11 17.20 -2.99
N MET A 102 -14.91 18.44 -3.44
CA MET A 102 -14.87 18.72 -4.87
C MET A 102 -13.40 18.70 -5.29
N LEU A 103 -13.05 17.75 -6.16
CA LEU A 103 -11.74 17.76 -6.79
C LEU A 103 -11.71 18.89 -7.82
N ASP A 104 -10.68 19.73 -7.77
CA ASP A 104 -10.55 20.86 -8.68
C ASP A 104 -10.29 20.36 -10.11
N SER A 105 -11.17 20.71 -11.03
CA SER A 105 -11.09 20.22 -12.41
C SER A 105 -9.90 20.80 -13.19
N ALA A 106 -9.44 22.01 -12.86
CA ALA A 106 -8.26 22.62 -13.45
C ALA A 106 -6.99 21.92 -12.93
N GLU A 107 -6.89 21.65 -11.64
CA GLU A 107 -5.76 20.90 -11.07
C GLU A 107 -5.73 19.44 -11.57
N MET A 108 -6.90 18.82 -11.77
CA MET A 108 -6.99 17.49 -12.39
C MET A 108 -6.54 17.51 -13.85
N LYS A 109 -6.93 18.53 -14.61
CA LYS A 109 -6.51 18.70 -16.00
C LYS A 109 -5.00 18.91 -16.09
N PHE A 110 -4.44 19.71 -15.19
CA PHE A 110 -2.99 19.91 -15.10
C PHE A 110 -2.28 18.62 -14.66
N GLY A 111 -2.81 17.89 -13.67
CA GLY A 111 -2.26 16.62 -13.22
C GLY A 111 -2.10 15.58 -14.32
N ARG A 112 -3.00 15.55 -15.32
CA ARG A 112 -2.90 14.67 -16.50
C ARG A 112 -1.70 14.95 -17.41
N ILE A 113 -1.13 16.15 -17.37
CA ILE A 113 0.09 16.50 -18.11
C ILE A 113 1.35 16.47 -17.24
N VAL A 114 1.19 16.35 -15.91
CA VAL A 114 2.31 16.29 -14.95
C VAL A 114 2.66 14.85 -14.60
N ILE A 115 1.65 14.01 -14.33
CA ILE A 115 1.84 12.59 -14.02
C ILE A 115 0.98 11.67 -14.85
N GLN A 116 1.53 10.48 -15.11
CA GLN A 116 0.78 9.34 -15.61
C GLN A 116 0.62 8.31 -14.50
N VAL A 117 -0.62 7.96 -14.18
CA VAL A 117 -0.95 6.92 -13.20
C VAL A 117 -1.50 5.70 -13.94
N GLN A 118 -0.99 4.51 -13.63
CA GLN A 118 -1.41 3.24 -14.24
C GLN A 118 -1.69 2.20 -13.17
N HIS A 119 -2.84 1.55 -13.25
CA HIS A 119 -3.14 0.35 -12.46
C HIS A 119 -2.95 -0.92 -13.30
N LYS A 120 -2.24 -1.91 -12.77
CA LYS A 120 -1.92 -3.18 -13.44
C LYS A 120 -1.94 -4.34 -12.45
N ASN A 121 -1.73 -5.56 -12.95
CA ASN A 121 -1.52 -6.77 -12.13
C ASN A 121 -2.65 -7.05 -11.14
N PHE A 122 -3.89 -6.90 -11.59
CA PHE A 122 -5.09 -7.22 -10.82
C PHE A 122 -5.09 -8.70 -10.44
N ARG A 123 -5.13 -8.96 -9.14
CA ARG A 123 -5.16 -10.30 -8.54
C ARG A 123 -6.10 -10.30 -7.34
N ARG A 124 -6.50 -11.49 -6.88
CA ARG A 124 -7.27 -11.63 -5.64
C ARG A 124 -6.37 -12.14 -4.52
N ASP A 125 -6.53 -11.60 -3.33
CA ASP A 125 -5.91 -12.16 -2.13
C ASP A 125 -6.63 -13.41 -1.63
N ALA A 126 -6.15 -13.98 -0.53
CA ALA A 126 -6.73 -15.17 0.09
C ALA A 126 -8.18 -14.97 0.58
N GLU A 127 -8.61 -13.73 0.80
CA GLU A 127 -9.97 -13.35 1.20
C GLU A 127 -10.84 -12.97 -0.01
N GLY A 128 -10.30 -13.08 -1.23
CA GLY A 128 -10.97 -12.72 -2.46
C GLY A 128 -11.00 -11.22 -2.75
N LYS A 129 -10.31 -10.38 -1.98
CA LYS A 129 -10.23 -8.92 -2.22
C LYS A 129 -9.31 -8.64 -3.41
N MET A 130 -9.68 -7.64 -4.20
CA MET A 130 -8.88 -7.22 -5.35
C MET A 130 -7.65 -6.45 -4.88
N ILE A 131 -6.49 -6.90 -5.34
CA ILE A 131 -5.18 -6.24 -5.22
C ILE A 131 -4.70 -5.85 -6.61
N TYR A 132 -4.05 -4.70 -6.72
CA TYR A 132 -3.40 -4.25 -7.95
C TYR A 132 -2.11 -3.49 -7.64
N SER A 133 -1.27 -3.36 -8.67
CA SER A 133 -0.11 -2.48 -8.67
C SER A 133 -0.52 -1.12 -9.22
N THR A 134 -0.12 -0.04 -8.54
CA THR A 134 -0.22 1.32 -9.03
C THR A 134 1.16 1.84 -9.33
N LYS A 135 1.36 2.32 -10.55
CA LYS A 135 2.58 2.99 -10.98
C LYS A 135 2.28 4.46 -11.29
N ILE A 136 3.15 5.34 -10.80
CA ILE A 136 3.10 6.78 -11.08
C ILE A 136 4.39 7.15 -11.79
N LYS A 137 4.27 7.79 -12.94
CA LYS A 137 5.38 8.34 -13.72
C LYS A 137 5.30 9.85 -13.74
N ASN A 138 6.40 10.52 -13.42
CA ASN A 138 6.53 11.95 -13.70
C ASN A 138 6.76 12.12 -15.21
N ILE A 139 5.80 12.73 -15.90
CA ILE A 139 5.86 13.02 -17.34
C ILE A 139 6.11 14.51 -17.64
N SER A 140 6.25 15.33 -16.59
CA SER A 140 6.66 16.72 -16.71
C SER A 140 8.17 16.85 -16.94
N GLN A 141 8.63 18.09 -17.18
CA GLN A 141 10.06 18.40 -17.36
C GLN A 141 10.80 18.64 -16.03
N GLY A 142 10.07 18.96 -14.96
CA GLY A 142 10.63 19.28 -13.64
C GLY A 142 10.45 18.14 -12.64
N ARG A 143 11.06 18.26 -11.47
CA ARG A 143 10.76 17.36 -10.35
C ARG A 143 9.37 17.66 -9.80
N ILE A 144 8.72 16.63 -9.28
CA ILE A 144 7.43 16.72 -8.61
C ILE A 144 7.51 16.01 -7.27
N ARG A 145 6.60 16.32 -6.36
CA ARG A 145 6.38 15.50 -5.17
C ARG A 145 4.89 15.35 -4.89
N ILE A 146 4.52 14.19 -4.34
CA ILE A 146 3.17 13.96 -3.83
C ILE A 146 3.14 14.35 -2.35
N THR A 147 2.24 15.25 -1.99
CA THR A 147 2.09 15.80 -0.63
C THR A 147 1.07 15.02 0.18
N CYS A 148 0.01 14.53 -0.47
CA CYS A 148 -0.93 13.58 0.09
C CYS A 148 -1.68 12.82 -1.01
N PHE A 149 -2.34 11.73 -0.64
CA PHE A 149 -3.16 10.95 -1.57
C PHE A 149 -4.31 10.24 -0.86
N ALA A 150 -5.37 9.93 -1.60
CA ALA A 150 -6.53 9.26 -1.05
C ALA A 150 -7.38 8.58 -2.14
N GLY A 151 -8.11 7.55 -1.72
CA GLY A 151 -9.16 6.94 -2.51
C GLY A 151 -10.47 7.72 -2.37
N PHE A 152 -11.21 7.84 -3.46
CA PHE A 152 -12.49 8.54 -3.54
C PHE A 152 -13.53 7.67 -4.24
N ARG A 153 -14.81 7.95 -3.99
CA ARG A 153 -15.94 7.39 -4.75
C ARG A 153 -16.81 8.52 -5.31
N PRO A 154 -17.39 8.35 -6.52
CA PRO A 154 -18.33 9.32 -7.06
C PRO A 154 -19.61 9.38 -6.21
N ALA A 155 -20.14 10.57 -6.01
CA ALA A 155 -21.39 10.85 -5.33
C ALA A 155 -22.08 12.06 -5.97
N GLY A 156 -22.89 11.81 -7.00
CA GLY A 156 -23.47 12.88 -7.82
C GLY A 156 -22.39 13.64 -8.57
N ASN A 157 -22.32 14.96 -8.36
CA ASN A 157 -21.31 15.84 -8.95
C ASN A 157 -20.07 16.03 -8.05
N LYS A 158 -19.94 15.27 -6.97
CA LYS A 158 -18.85 15.35 -6.01
C LYS A 158 -18.14 14.01 -5.86
N TYR A 159 -16.99 14.05 -5.20
CA TYR A 159 -16.28 12.87 -4.75
C TYR A 159 -16.31 12.80 -3.24
N VAL A 160 -16.53 11.61 -2.69
CA VAL A 160 -16.51 11.40 -1.23
C VAL A 160 -15.27 10.59 -0.90
N LEU A 161 -14.51 11.05 0.10
CA LEU A 161 -13.33 10.37 0.60
C LEU A 161 -13.68 8.93 0.96
N ASN A 162 -12.90 7.97 0.47
CA ASN A 162 -13.18 6.54 0.58
C ASN A 162 -11.93 5.73 0.94
N THR A 163 -11.08 6.28 1.80
CA THR A 163 -9.94 5.57 2.41
C THR A 163 -10.37 4.81 3.66
N VAL A 164 -9.63 3.76 4.02
CA VAL A 164 -9.89 2.95 5.23
C VAL A 164 -9.81 3.79 6.52
N THR A 165 -8.90 4.76 6.55
CA THR A 165 -8.68 5.67 7.68
C THR A 165 -9.63 6.86 7.69
N GLY A 166 -10.49 7.02 6.67
CA GLY A 166 -11.32 8.21 6.52
C GLY A 166 -10.54 9.53 6.42
N LYS A 167 -9.24 9.46 6.12
CA LYS A 167 -8.31 10.59 6.00
C LYS A 167 -7.45 10.46 4.75
N PHE A 168 -6.76 11.54 4.40
CA PHE A 168 -5.67 11.50 3.44
C PHE A 168 -4.47 10.74 4.02
N PHE A 169 -3.77 10.03 3.15
CA PHE A 169 -2.45 9.50 3.44
C PHE A 169 -1.39 10.58 3.17
N SER A 170 -0.36 10.60 4.00
CA SER A 170 0.69 11.62 4.01
C SER A 170 1.77 11.39 2.96
N ALA A 171 2.64 12.38 2.74
CA ALA A 171 3.85 12.24 1.93
C ALA A 171 4.79 11.14 2.43
N ASP A 172 4.92 10.97 3.75
CA ASP A 172 5.77 9.91 4.32
C ASP A 172 5.23 8.52 4.01
N GLN A 173 3.90 8.36 4.05
CA GLN A 173 3.24 7.13 3.62
C GLN A 173 3.42 6.92 2.11
N PHE A 174 3.33 7.98 1.31
CA PHE A 174 3.59 7.88 -0.12
C PHE A 174 5.02 7.38 -0.40
N ILE A 175 6.03 7.98 0.24
CA ILE A 175 7.43 7.56 0.13
C ILE A 175 7.60 6.08 0.51
N ALA A 176 7.01 5.67 1.64
CA ALA A 176 7.12 4.31 2.13
C ALA A 176 6.40 3.28 1.25
N TRP A 177 5.21 3.62 0.73
CA TRP A 177 4.36 2.65 0.02
C TRP A 177 4.73 2.55 -1.46
N TYR A 178 5.04 3.68 -2.10
CA TYR A 178 5.37 3.74 -3.53
C TYR A 178 6.87 3.61 -3.82
N ASP A 179 7.70 3.44 -2.77
CA ASP A 179 9.15 3.37 -2.91
C ASP A 179 9.70 4.62 -3.62
N ALA A 180 9.21 5.79 -3.20
CA ALA A 180 9.63 7.07 -3.76
C ALA A 180 10.98 7.51 -3.16
N PRO A 181 11.71 8.44 -3.81
CA PRO A 181 12.92 9.02 -3.24
C PRO A 181 12.71 9.57 -1.83
N LYS A 182 13.74 9.50 -0.99
CA LYS A 182 13.65 9.88 0.44
C LYS A 182 13.32 11.36 0.65
N ASP A 183 13.64 12.23 -0.31
CA ASP A 183 13.29 13.65 -0.29
C ASP A 183 11.87 13.93 -0.86
N GLY A 184 11.16 12.88 -1.29
CA GLY A 184 9.84 12.93 -1.89
C GLY A 184 9.82 13.40 -3.36
N TRP A 185 10.95 13.84 -3.91
CA TRP A 185 11.02 14.42 -5.24
C TRP A 185 11.25 13.34 -6.31
N ILE A 186 10.27 13.16 -7.19
CA ILE A 186 10.30 12.26 -8.33
C ILE A 186 10.87 13.04 -9.53
N ALA A 187 12.01 12.59 -10.06
CA ALA A 187 12.66 13.21 -11.22
C ALA A 187 11.83 13.06 -12.51
N ALA A 188 12.08 13.93 -13.49
CA ALA A 188 11.43 13.82 -14.81
C ALA A 188 11.69 12.44 -15.43
N GLY A 189 10.62 11.78 -15.89
CA GLY A 189 10.67 10.43 -16.46
C GLY A 189 10.77 9.29 -15.43
N GLN A 190 11.02 9.58 -14.15
CA GLN A 190 11.10 8.56 -13.10
C GLN A 190 9.73 7.96 -12.79
N GLU A 191 9.74 6.68 -12.41
CA GLU A 191 8.58 5.90 -12.01
C GLU A 191 8.69 5.47 -10.55
N VAL A 192 7.58 5.53 -9.82
CA VAL A 192 7.41 4.99 -8.46
C VAL A 192 6.19 4.07 -8.46
N ALA A 193 6.14 3.08 -7.59
CA ALA A 193 5.08 2.08 -7.63
C ALA A 193 4.80 1.43 -6.27
N ASP A 194 3.52 1.16 -6.03
CA ASP A 194 3.03 0.30 -4.95
C ASP A 194 2.31 -0.91 -5.55
N ASP A 195 2.86 -2.10 -5.32
CA ASP A 195 2.37 -3.37 -5.89
C ASP A 195 1.21 -4.02 -5.12
N ASN A 196 0.79 -3.39 -4.02
CA ASN A 196 -0.12 -3.97 -3.04
C ASN A 196 -1.26 -3.02 -2.66
N ASN A 197 -1.81 -2.31 -3.65
CA ASN A 197 -2.98 -1.49 -3.44
C ASN A 197 -4.25 -2.34 -3.36
N TYR A 198 -5.18 -1.95 -2.49
CA TYR A 198 -6.51 -2.54 -2.38
C TYR A 198 -7.57 -1.61 -2.96
N GLY A 199 -8.62 -2.19 -3.54
CA GLY A 199 -9.75 -1.43 -4.07
C GLY A 199 -10.35 -2.05 -5.33
N GLY A 200 -11.54 -1.60 -5.69
CA GLY A 200 -12.23 -1.98 -6.93
C GLY A 200 -13.53 -1.21 -7.09
N GLY A 201 -14.19 -1.42 -8.22
CA GLY A 201 -15.44 -0.74 -8.57
C GLY A 201 -15.21 0.69 -9.05
N SER A 202 -16.24 1.54 -8.99
CA SER A 202 -16.24 2.91 -9.56
C SER A 202 -15.43 3.95 -8.78
N GLY A 203 -14.47 3.54 -7.94
CA GLY A 203 -13.62 4.45 -7.18
C GLY A 203 -12.50 5.06 -8.02
N LEU A 204 -11.83 6.06 -7.47
CA LEU A 204 -10.58 6.60 -8.03
C LEU A 204 -9.54 6.82 -6.92
N TRP A 205 -8.27 6.77 -7.28
CA TRP A 205 -7.20 7.38 -6.49
C TRP A 205 -6.93 8.80 -6.98
N ALA A 206 -6.72 9.71 -6.03
CA ALA A 206 -6.22 11.05 -6.30
C ALA A 206 -4.90 11.28 -5.54
N PHE A 207 -3.92 11.81 -6.26
CA PHE A 207 -2.58 12.14 -5.79
C PHE A 207 -2.39 13.64 -5.91
N PHE A 208 -2.33 14.30 -4.76
CA PHE A 208 -2.14 15.74 -4.65
C PHE A 208 -0.64 16.00 -4.59
N GLY A 209 -0.15 16.87 -5.45
CA GLY A 209 1.27 17.13 -5.54
C GLY A 209 1.58 18.55 -5.93
N GLU A 210 2.89 18.83 -5.94
CA GLU A 210 3.43 20.10 -6.40
C GLU A 210 4.67 19.89 -7.26
N THR A 211 4.88 20.81 -8.19
CA THR A 211 6.11 20.90 -8.97
C THR A 211 7.20 21.63 -8.18
N GLU A 212 8.45 21.55 -8.65
CA GLU A 212 9.56 22.33 -8.09
C GLU A 212 9.35 23.86 -8.19
N THR A 213 8.53 24.31 -9.14
CA THR A 213 8.07 25.70 -9.29
C THR A 213 6.89 26.07 -8.39
N ARG A 214 6.43 25.14 -7.53
CA ARG A 214 5.30 25.28 -6.59
C ARG A 214 3.91 25.35 -7.22
N GLU A 215 3.75 24.85 -8.43
CA GLU A 215 2.43 24.68 -9.03
C GLU A 215 1.78 23.40 -8.48
N THR A 216 0.54 23.49 -8.02
CA THR A 216 -0.20 22.35 -7.47
C THR A 216 -0.92 21.57 -8.57
N PHE A 217 -1.06 20.27 -8.38
CA PHE A 217 -1.77 19.40 -9.32
C PHE A 217 -2.48 18.24 -8.60
N ILE A 218 -3.49 17.67 -9.26
CA ILE A 218 -4.16 16.45 -8.83
C ILE A 218 -4.03 15.41 -9.95
N GLY A 219 -3.18 14.40 -9.78
CA GLY A 219 -3.22 13.25 -10.68
C GLY A 219 -4.26 12.25 -10.21
N VAL A 220 -5.00 11.66 -11.15
CA VAL A 220 -6.07 10.70 -10.82
C VAL A 220 -5.94 9.43 -11.65
N ALA A 221 -6.38 8.32 -11.06
CA ALA A 221 -6.62 7.08 -11.79
C ALA A 221 -7.89 6.40 -11.28
N GLU A 222 -8.73 6.02 -12.23
CA GLU A 222 -9.95 5.26 -11.96
C GLU A 222 -9.58 3.80 -11.69
N LEU A 223 -10.20 3.22 -10.67
CA LEU A 223 -10.13 1.78 -10.44
C LEU A 223 -10.92 1.08 -11.55
N PRO A 224 -10.48 -0.09 -12.03
CA PRO A 224 -11.30 -0.85 -12.96
C PRO A 224 -12.61 -1.26 -12.30
N GLY A 225 -13.68 -1.09 -13.06
CA GLY A 225 -15.03 -1.56 -12.74
C GLY A 225 -15.15 -3.07 -12.79
#